data_AF-A0A2J0M7M7-F1
#
_entry.id   AF-A0A2J0M7M7-F1
#
_cell.length_a   1.000
_cell.length_b   1.000
_cell.length_c   1.000
_cell.angle_alpha   90.00
_cell.angle_beta   90.00
_cell.angle_gamma   90.00
#
_symmetry.space_group_name_H-M   'P 1'
#
loop_
_entity.id
_entity.type
_entity.pdbx_description
1 polymer ?
#
loop_
_entity_poly.entity_id
_entity_poly.type
_entity_poly.pdbx_seq_one_letter_code
_entity_poly.pdbx_strand_id
1 'polypeptide(L)'
;LKYDLFFERFLNPERIAMPDIDLDFTDTRRDEVIRYVEEKYGKDHVAQIITFGTMAARAAVRDVGRVLGFPYNYCDRLAKMIPMFSTLNESLKISPELKETYKNEAGVRKIIDTAKKLEGVARHASTHACGVVITPEPLDFYTPRQYATSSDKTIVVQYSLHSIEDLGLLKMDFLGLKNLTVLENAIEIIEKTKGVKIKIDEIPLQDKKTFGLFREGE
;
A
#
# COMPACT_ATOMS: atom_id res chain seq x y z
N LEU A 1 -29.72 -6.47 -2.64
CA LEU A 1 -30.68 -5.53 -2.02
C LEU A 1 -30.83 -5.66 -0.50
N LYS A 2 -30.63 -6.83 0.14
CA LYS A 2 -30.77 -7.04 1.60
C LYS A 2 -30.20 -5.98 2.56
N TYR A 3 -29.15 -5.24 2.15
CA TYR A 3 -28.47 -4.23 2.96
C TYR A 3 -28.60 -2.81 2.39
N ASP A 4 -29.51 -2.59 1.45
CA ASP A 4 -29.78 -1.29 0.81
C ASP A 4 -28.52 -0.57 0.31
N LEU A 5 -27.57 -1.35 -0.23
CA LEU A 5 -26.34 -0.82 -0.83
C LEU A 5 -26.67 -0.12 -2.16
N PHE A 6 -26.23 1.12 -2.30
CA PHE A 6 -26.41 1.94 -3.50
C PHE A 6 -25.37 1.59 -4.56
N PHE A 7 -25.82 1.18 -5.74
CA PHE A 7 -24.93 0.86 -6.86
C PHE A 7 -24.26 2.13 -7.42
N GLU A 8 -24.96 3.26 -7.35
CA GLU A 8 -24.50 4.57 -7.81
C GLU A 8 -23.26 5.06 -7.06
N ARG A 9 -22.99 4.51 -5.87
CA ARG A 9 -21.75 4.77 -5.14
C ARG A 9 -20.53 4.13 -5.80
N PHE A 10 -20.74 3.00 -6.47
CA PHE A 10 -19.74 2.28 -7.26
C PHE A 10 -19.62 2.85 -8.67
N LEU A 11 -20.75 2.99 -9.38
CA LEU A 11 -20.77 3.55 -10.74
C LEU A 11 -21.85 4.63 -10.84
N ASN A 12 -21.42 5.89 -10.86
CA ASN A 12 -22.32 7.03 -10.96
C ASN A 12 -22.61 7.35 -12.44
N PRO A 13 -23.87 7.30 -12.90
CA PRO A 13 -24.23 7.59 -14.29
C PRO A 13 -23.94 9.03 -14.72
N GLU A 14 -23.88 9.98 -13.77
CA GLU A 14 -23.60 11.39 -14.04
C GLU A 14 -22.10 11.71 -14.10
N ARG A 15 -21.24 10.79 -13.67
CA ARG A 15 -19.78 10.95 -13.67
C ARG A 15 -19.14 9.93 -14.62
N ILE A 16 -18.60 10.42 -15.73
CA ILE A 16 -17.83 9.61 -16.67
C ILE A 16 -16.45 9.35 -16.05
N ALA A 17 -16.34 8.26 -15.30
CA ALA A 17 -15.09 7.74 -14.76
C ALA A 17 -15.09 6.21 -14.85
N MET A 18 -13.91 5.63 -15.04
CA MET A 18 -13.75 4.18 -15.02
C MET A 18 -14.01 3.67 -13.59
N PRO A 19 -14.79 2.59 -13.40
CA PRO A 19 -14.94 2.00 -12.08
C PRO A 19 -13.63 1.36 -11.62
N ASP A 20 -13.28 1.56 -10.35
CA ASP A 20 -12.14 0.90 -9.71
C ASP A 20 -12.67 -0.34 -8.98
N ILE A 21 -12.10 -1.51 -9.30
CA ILE A 21 -12.52 -2.79 -8.73
C ILE A 21 -11.35 -3.40 -7.96
N ASP A 22 -11.52 -3.43 -6.64
CA ASP A 22 -10.61 -4.07 -5.70
C ASP A 22 -11.09 -5.50 -5.43
N LEU A 23 -10.19 -6.48 -5.59
CA LEU A 23 -10.48 -7.89 -5.34
C LEU A 23 -9.55 -8.43 -4.26
N ASP A 24 -10.14 -8.99 -3.21
CA ASP A 24 -9.43 -9.57 -2.08
C ASP A 24 -9.21 -11.08 -2.26
N PHE A 25 -7.98 -11.52 -2.04
CA PHE A 25 -7.55 -12.92 -2.06
C PHE A 25 -6.79 -13.27 -0.78
N THR A 26 -6.61 -14.56 -0.51
CA THR A 26 -5.63 -14.99 0.50
C THR A 26 -4.24 -14.52 0.08
N ASP A 27 -3.47 -14.00 1.03
CA ASP A 27 -2.14 -13.43 0.76
C ASP A 27 -1.18 -14.43 0.10
N THR A 28 -1.34 -15.72 0.42
CA THR A 28 -0.55 -16.83 -0.14
C THR A 28 -0.94 -17.22 -1.57
N ARG A 29 -2.15 -16.88 -2.03
CA ARG A 29 -2.68 -17.33 -3.34
C ARG A 29 -2.92 -16.19 -4.33
N ARG A 30 -2.73 -14.94 -3.91
CA ARG A 30 -2.79 -13.76 -4.80
C ARG A 30 -1.97 -13.95 -6.09
N ASP A 31 -0.77 -14.50 -5.99
CA ASP A 31 0.10 -14.70 -7.15
C ASP A 31 -0.44 -15.74 -8.14
N GLU A 32 -1.30 -16.68 -7.70
CA GLU A 32 -1.99 -17.61 -8.60
C GLU A 32 -2.95 -16.86 -9.52
N VAL A 33 -3.65 -15.85 -8.99
CA VAL A 33 -4.60 -15.03 -9.76
C VAL A 33 -3.86 -14.16 -10.76
N ILE A 34 -2.74 -13.54 -10.36
CA ILE A 34 -1.89 -12.77 -11.28
C ILE A 34 -1.44 -13.66 -12.44
N ARG A 35 -0.92 -14.86 -12.15
CA ARG A 35 -0.50 -15.81 -13.19
C ARG A 35 -1.65 -16.22 -14.11
N TYR A 36 -2.84 -16.46 -13.56
CA TYR A 36 -4.02 -16.75 -14.38
C TYR A 36 -4.35 -15.61 -15.35
N VAL A 37 -4.28 -14.36 -14.88
CA VAL A 37 -4.54 -13.18 -15.71
C VAL A 37 -3.46 -13.02 -16.80
N GLU A 38 -2.19 -13.25 -16.47
CA GLU A 38 -1.08 -13.29 -17.43
C GLU A 38 -1.27 -14.39 -18.50
N GLU A 39 -1.69 -15.59 -18.09
CA GLU A 39 -1.95 -16.70 -19.02
C GLU A 39 -3.15 -16.43 -19.92
N LYS A 40 -4.17 -15.74 -19.39
CA LYS A 40 -5.40 -15.43 -20.11
C LYS A 40 -5.25 -14.31 -21.13
N TYR A 41 -4.53 -13.24 -20.77
CA TYR A 41 -4.43 -12.03 -21.60
C TYR A 41 -3.06 -11.83 -22.26
N GLY A 42 -2.06 -12.63 -21.89
CA GLY A 42 -0.69 -12.52 -22.40
C GLY A 42 0.26 -11.88 -21.38
N LYS A 43 1.44 -12.49 -21.22
CA LYS A 43 2.48 -12.03 -20.29
C LYS A 43 3.07 -10.66 -20.64
N ASP A 44 2.92 -10.22 -21.87
CA ASP A 44 3.33 -8.92 -22.39
C ASP A 44 2.21 -7.87 -22.34
N HIS A 45 0.99 -8.26 -21.95
CA HIS A 45 -0.16 -7.36 -21.78
C HIS A 45 -0.48 -7.05 -20.31
N VAL A 46 0.11 -7.79 -19.37
CA VAL A 46 -0.17 -7.74 -17.94
C VAL A 46 1.12 -7.48 -17.16
N ALA A 47 1.09 -6.49 -16.27
CA ALA A 47 2.21 -6.21 -15.37
C ALA A 47 1.75 -5.59 -14.07
N GLN A 48 2.58 -5.68 -13.03
CA GLN A 48 2.35 -4.95 -11.79
C GLN A 48 2.73 -3.47 -11.97
N ILE A 49 2.14 -2.60 -11.15
CA ILE A 49 2.42 -1.17 -11.18
C ILE A 49 3.59 -0.85 -10.25
N ILE A 50 4.51 0.04 -10.66
CA ILE A 50 5.58 0.52 -9.77
C ILE A 50 5.02 1.52 -8.75
N THR A 51 5.64 1.56 -7.58
CA THR A 51 5.46 2.63 -6.61
C THR A 51 6.81 3.22 -6.24
N PHE A 52 6.83 4.52 -5.94
CA PHE A 52 8.03 5.23 -5.54
C PHE A 52 7.96 5.56 -4.06
N GLY A 53 8.86 4.98 -3.27
CA GLY A 53 9.05 5.40 -1.91
C GLY A 53 9.67 6.78 -1.88
N THR A 54 8.98 7.78 -1.34
CA THR A 54 9.48 9.15 -1.18
C THR A 54 10.10 9.37 0.20
N MET A 55 10.96 10.38 0.33
CA MET A 55 11.55 10.74 1.62
C MET A 55 10.52 11.49 2.49
N ALA A 56 9.82 10.76 3.35
CA ALA A 56 9.00 11.38 4.41
C ALA A 56 9.87 12.15 5.41
N ALA A 57 9.30 13.18 6.07
CA ALA A 57 9.99 14.09 7.00
C ALA A 57 10.98 13.40 7.95
N ARG A 58 10.51 12.37 8.67
CA ARG A 58 11.33 11.59 9.61
C ARG A 58 12.48 10.85 8.95
N ALA A 59 12.23 10.27 7.77
CA ALA A 59 13.25 9.53 7.01
C ALA A 59 14.31 10.49 6.46
N ALA A 60 13.87 11.62 5.90
CA ALA A 60 14.76 12.68 5.39
C ALA A 60 15.73 13.16 6.48
N VAL A 61 15.24 13.41 7.69
CA VAL A 61 16.08 13.84 8.83
C VAL A 61 17.09 12.77 9.24
N ARG A 62 16.69 11.50 9.32
CA ARG A 62 17.61 10.41 9.67
C ARG A 62 18.69 10.22 8.61
N ASP A 63 18.32 10.25 7.34
CA ASP A 63 19.26 10.05 6.23
C ASP A 63 20.25 11.21 6.11
N VAL A 64 19.77 12.45 6.16
CA VAL A 64 20.63 13.64 6.14
C VAL A 64 21.58 13.66 7.33
N GLY A 65 21.08 13.41 8.54
CA GLY A 65 21.90 13.41 9.74
C GLY A 65 23.02 12.36 9.66
N ARG A 66 22.70 11.16 9.16
CA ARG A 66 23.69 10.10 8.91
C ARG A 66 24.76 10.52 7.90
N VAL A 67 24.37 11.12 6.76
CA VAL A 67 25.33 11.58 5.74
C VAL A 67 26.23 12.70 6.26
N LEU A 68 25.70 13.57 7.13
CA LEU A 68 26.46 14.63 7.78
C LEU A 68 27.35 14.15 8.94
N GLY A 69 27.36 12.84 9.24
CA GLY A 69 28.22 12.24 10.26
C GLY A 69 27.69 12.32 11.69
N PHE A 70 26.41 12.64 11.88
CA PHE A 70 25.81 12.65 13.23
C PHE A 70 25.51 11.23 13.73
N PRO A 71 25.62 10.98 15.05
CA PRO A 71 25.28 9.68 15.63
C PRO A 71 23.81 9.30 15.40
N TYR A 72 23.53 8.01 15.19
CA TYR A 72 22.17 7.50 14.94
C TYR A 72 21.16 7.94 16.01
N ASN A 73 21.52 7.82 17.30
CA ASN A 73 20.64 8.20 18.41
C ASN A 73 20.26 9.69 18.38
N TYR A 74 21.18 10.54 17.93
CA TYR A 74 20.93 11.97 17.78
C TYR A 74 19.89 12.23 16.68
N CYS A 75 20.06 11.57 15.54
CA CYS A 75 19.12 11.66 14.41
C CYS A 75 17.75 11.06 14.73
N ASP A 76 17.70 9.92 15.43
CA ASP A 76 16.44 9.28 15.80
C ASP A 76 15.65 10.09 16.83
N ARG A 77 16.34 10.69 17.81
CA ARG A 77 15.72 11.65 18.75
C ARG A 77 15.05 12.79 17.99
N LEU A 78 15.77 13.40 17.05
CA LEU A 78 15.23 14.51 16.24
C LEU A 78 14.04 14.06 15.38
N ALA A 79 14.13 12.87 14.77
CA ALA A 79 13.04 12.33 13.96
C ALA A 79 11.77 12.04 14.78
N LYS A 80 11.90 11.65 16.04
CA LYS A 80 10.75 11.41 16.94
C LYS A 80 10.01 12.69 17.34
N MET A 81 10.69 13.84 17.34
CA MET A 81 10.09 15.17 17.60
C MET A 81 9.16 15.66 16.48
N ILE A 82 9.24 15.05 15.29
CA ILE A 82 8.39 15.34 14.12
C ILE A 82 7.09 14.53 14.25
N PRO A 83 5.91 15.14 14.29
CA PRO A 83 4.64 14.40 14.33
C PRO A 83 4.44 13.49 13.10
N MET A 84 3.69 12.40 13.27
CA MET A 84 3.36 11.52 12.14
C MET A 84 2.49 12.28 11.13
N PHE A 85 2.66 11.96 9.83
CA PHE A 85 1.91 12.55 8.72
C PHE A 85 2.01 14.07 8.61
N SER A 86 3.14 14.66 9.04
CA SER A 86 3.40 16.09 8.90
C SER A 86 4.68 16.35 8.13
N THR A 87 4.71 17.48 7.41
CA THR A 87 5.92 17.97 6.75
C THR A 87 6.89 18.59 7.75
N LEU A 88 8.15 18.78 7.38
CA LEU A 88 9.13 19.48 8.22
C LEU A 88 8.74 20.93 8.51
N ASN A 89 8.10 21.60 7.55
CA ASN A 89 7.63 22.97 7.72
C ASN A 89 6.46 23.08 8.69
N GLU A 90 5.52 22.13 8.66
CA GLU A 90 4.44 22.04 9.63
C GLU A 90 4.96 21.65 11.00
N SER A 91 5.86 20.67 11.07
CA SER A 91 6.49 20.18 12.30
C SER A 91 7.13 21.31 13.11
N LEU A 92 7.83 22.24 12.46
CA LEU A 92 8.43 23.40 13.12
C LEU A 92 7.42 24.41 13.67
N LYS A 93 6.16 24.39 13.20
CA LYS A 93 5.07 25.22 13.72
C LYS A 93 4.37 24.55 14.90
N ILE A 94 4.15 23.24 14.83
CA ILE A 94 3.31 22.49 15.79
C ILE A 94 4.11 21.83 16.92
N SER A 95 5.41 21.60 16.76
CA SER A 95 6.28 21.00 17.79
C SER A 95 7.17 22.07 18.43
N PRO A 96 6.86 22.53 19.66
CA PRO A 96 7.67 23.52 20.37
C PRO A 96 9.10 23.04 20.62
N GLU A 97 9.27 21.77 20.96
CA GLU A 97 10.57 21.13 21.21
C GLU A 97 11.45 21.13 19.96
N LEU A 98 10.89 20.76 18.80
CA LEU A 98 11.62 20.82 17.53
C LEU A 98 12.00 22.25 17.16
N LYS A 99 11.12 23.22 17.42
CA LYS A 99 11.36 24.64 17.14
C LYS A 99 12.47 25.21 18.03
N GLU A 100 12.49 24.84 19.31
CA GLU A 100 13.51 25.28 20.26
C GLU A 100 14.88 24.69 19.92
N THR A 101 14.95 23.38 19.71
CA THR A 101 16.19 22.69 19.30
C THR A 101 16.73 23.21 17.96
N TYR A 102 15.85 23.48 16.98
CA TYR A 102 16.23 24.12 15.72
C TYR A 102 16.84 25.52 15.88
N LYS A 103 16.37 26.30 16.88
CA LYS A 103 16.93 27.62 17.18
C LYS A 103 18.27 27.53 17.90
N ASN A 104 18.38 26.63 18.87
CA ASN A 104 19.50 26.60 19.82
C ASN A 104 20.67 25.73 19.35
N GLU A 105 20.42 24.68 18.55
CA GLU A 105 21.45 23.75 18.09
C GLU A 105 21.76 23.95 16.60
N ALA A 106 22.98 24.41 16.28
CA ALA A 106 23.43 24.60 14.90
C ALA A 106 23.42 23.29 14.08
N GLY A 107 23.70 22.16 14.72
CA GLY A 107 23.63 20.84 14.10
C GLY A 107 22.22 20.48 13.64
N VAL A 108 21.21 20.65 14.51
CA VAL A 108 19.79 20.45 14.17
C VAL A 108 19.39 21.35 13.02
N ARG A 109 19.73 22.64 13.06
CA ARG A 109 19.41 23.59 11.99
C ARG A 109 19.92 23.11 10.63
N LYS A 110 21.20 22.71 10.57
CA LYS A 110 21.82 22.19 9.33
C LYS A 110 21.12 20.93 8.81
N ILE A 111 20.76 19.99 9.70
CA ILE A 111 20.05 18.77 9.32
C ILE A 111 18.66 19.12 8.77
N ILE A 112 17.88 19.92 9.49
CA ILE A 112 16.50 20.25 9.11
C ILE A 112 16.45 21.05 7.81
N ASP A 113 17.31 22.06 7.64
CA ASP A 113 17.33 22.87 6.41
C ASP A 113 17.75 22.07 5.18
N THR A 114 18.63 21.09 5.36
CA THR A 114 19.01 20.17 4.28
C THR A 114 17.90 19.16 4.02
N ALA A 115 17.28 18.60 5.06
CA ALA A 115 16.19 17.65 4.95
C ALA A 115 14.95 18.25 4.28
N LYS A 116 14.64 19.53 4.51
CA LYS A 116 13.56 20.25 3.81
C LYS A 116 13.72 20.27 2.29
N LYS A 117 14.95 20.23 1.78
CA LYS A 117 15.22 20.19 0.33
C LYS A 117 15.06 18.79 -0.25
N LEU A 118 15.09 17.75 0.58
CA LEU A 118 14.98 16.35 0.18
C LEU A 118 13.62 15.73 0.52
N GLU A 119 12.84 16.35 1.39
CA GLU A 119 11.47 15.94 1.71
C GLU A 119 10.63 15.82 0.43
N GLY A 120 9.96 14.68 0.26
CA GLY A 120 9.13 14.39 -0.91
C GLY A 120 9.88 13.90 -2.15
N VAL A 121 11.22 13.94 -2.16
CA VAL A 121 12.00 13.40 -3.28
C VAL A 121 11.89 11.87 -3.33
N ALA A 122 11.81 11.32 -4.54
CA ALA A 122 11.81 9.88 -4.76
C ALA A 122 13.12 9.25 -4.28
N ARG A 123 13.03 8.19 -3.48
CA ARG A 123 14.17 7.51 -2.85
C ARG A 123 14.47 6.17 -3.51
N HIS A 124 13.47 5.36 -3.77
CA HIS A 124 13.62 4.04 -4.37
C HIS A 124 12.35 3.61 -5.09
N ALA A 125 12.53 2.71 -6.05
CA ALA A 125 11.45 1.99 -6.72
C ALA A 125 11.07 0.73 -5.93
N SER A 126 9.78 0.49 -5.81
CA SER A 126 9.19 -0.73 -5.27
C SER A 126 8.01 -1.16 -6.15
N THR A 127 7.51 -2.37 -5.97
CA THR A 127 6.27 -2.81 -6.61
C THR A 127 5.06 -2.37 -5.79
N HIS A 128 3.99 -1.93 -6.47
CA HIS A 128 2.71 -1.63 -5.83
C HIS A 128 2.14 -2.91 -5.22
N ALA A 129 1.63 -2.80 -3.99
CA ALA A 129 1.20 -3.98 -3.24
C ALA A 129 0.00 -4.70 -3.88
N CYS A 130 -0.82 -3.99 -4.68
CA CYS A 130 -2.08 -4.53 -5.20
C CYS A 130 -2.23 -4.36 -6.72
N GLY A 131 -1.55 -3.37 -7.30
CA GLY A 131 -1.93 -2.80 -8.58
C GLY A 131 -1.39 -3.60 -9.75
N VAL A 132 -2.31 -4.05 -10.61
CA VAL A 132 -2.02 -4.75 -11.86
C VAL A 132 -2.65 -3.96 -12.99
N VAL A 133 -1.88 -3.73 -14.05
CA VAL A 133 -2.35 -3.12 -15.28
C VAL A 133 -2.55 -4.19 -16.34
N ILE A 134 -3.65 -4.08 -17.09
CA ILE A 134 -4.00 -4.99 -18.19
C ILE A 134 -4.26 -4.13 -19.43
N THR A 135 -3.63 -4.48 -20.55
CA THR A 135 -3.63 -3.66 -21.77
C THR A 135 -4.10 -4.45 -23.00
N PRO A 136 -4.79 -3.81 -23.97
CA PRO A 136 -5.28 -4.51 -25.17
C PRO A 136 -4.17 -4.77 -26.19
N GLU A 137 -3.20 -3.85 -26.31
CA GLU A 137 -1.93 -4.04 -27.05
C GLU A 137 -0.81 -4.36 -26.04
N PRO A 138 0.36 -4.86 -26.46
CA PRO A 138 1.48 -5.11 -25.55
C PRO A 138 1.84 -3.86 -24.74
N LEU A 139 2.23 -4.05 -23.48
CA LEU A 139 2.52 -2.98 -22.51
C LEU A 139 3.49 -1.92 -23.07
N ASP A 140 4.48 -2.37 -23.84
CA ASP A 140 5.52 -1.53 -24.44
C ASP A 140 4.98 -0.49 -25.44
N PHE A 141 3.74 -0.65 -25.92
CA PHE A 141 3.04 0.36 -26.72
C PHE A 141 2.61 1.57 -25.89
N TYR A 142 2.27 1.37 -24.61
CA TYR A 142 1.72 2.40 -23.73
C TYR A 142 2.71 2.92 -22.68
N THR A 143 3.55 2.04 -22.14
CA THR A 143 4.41 2.37 -20.99
C THR A 143 5.68 1.53 -20.99
N PRO A 144 6.85 2.13 -20.67
CA PRO A 144 8.06 1.35 -20.49
C PRO A 144 7.93 0.45 -19.26
N ARG A 145 8.55 -0.73 -19.34
CA ARG A 145 8.56 -1.73 -18.28
C ARG A 145 9.97 -2.08 -17.82
N GLN A 146 10.06 -2.66 -16.64
CA GLN A 146 11.32 -3.13 -16.06
C GLN A 146 11.08 -4.34 -15.16
N TYR A 147 12.16 -5.00 -14.75
CA TYR A 147 12.07 -5.96 -13.64
C TYR A 147 11.90 -5.24 -12.32
N ALA A 148 11.13 -5.83 -11.42
CA ALA A 148 10.98 -5.33 -10.06
C ALA A 148 12.33 -5.34 -9.34
N THR A 149 12.60 -4.33 -8.51
CA THR A 149 13.83 -4.25 -7.71
C THR A 149 14.04 -5.48 -6.81
N SER A 150 12.96 -6.17 -6.43
CA SER A 150 12.95 -7.36 -5.59
C SER A 150 13.05 -8.69 -6.34
N SER A 151 12.97 -8.70 -7.68
CA SER A 151 12.81 -9.93 -8.46
C SER A 151 13.19 -9.76 -9.93
N ASP A 152 14.05 -10.64 -10.42
CA ASP A 152 14.45 -10.71 -11.85
C ASP A 152 13.40 -11.39 -12.75
N LYS A 153 12.23 -11.74 -12.19
CA LYS A 153 11.16 -12.43 -12.91
C LYS A 153 9.88 -11.61 -13.00
N THR A 154 9.67 -10.71 -12.05
CA THR A 154 8.45 -9.93 -11.95
C THR A 154 8.59 -8.66 -12.77
N ILE A 155 7.67 -8.44 -13.70
CA ILE A 155 7.65 -7.25 -14.54
C ILE A 155 6.76 -6.19 -13.91
N VAL A 156 7.26 -4.96 -13.88
CA VAL A 156 6.52 -3.77 -13.46
C VAL A 156 6.56 -2.71 -14.55
N VAL A 157 5.47 -1.95 -14.70
CA VAL A 157 5.46 -0.73 -15.53
C VAL A 157 6.15 0.40 -14.78
N GLN A 158 6.89 1.26 -15.48
CA GLN A 158 7.69 2.33 -14.84
C GLN A 158 6.87 3.57 -14.45
N TYR A 159 5.62 3.67 -14.92
CA TYR A 159 4.69 4.71 -14.50
C TYR A 159 3.95 4.30 -13.23
N SER A 160 3.83 5.26 -12.30
CA SER A 160 3.09 5.06 -11.05
C SER A 160 1.58 5.01 -11.29
N LEU A 161 0.84 4.62 -10.26
CA LEU A 161 -0.61 4.40 -10.31
C LEU A 161 -1.38 5.53 -11.02
N HIS A 162 -1.22 6.77 -10.56
CA HIS A 162 -1.94 7.91 -11.15
C HIS A 162 -1.58 8.16 -12.61
N SER A 163 -0.31 7.95 -13.00
CA SER A 163 0.10 8.09 -14.39
C SER A 163 -0.48 6.98 -15.28
N ILE A 164 -0.69 5.77 -14.75
CA ILE A 164 -1.39 4.68 -15.46
C ILE A 164 -2.88 5.01 -15.64
N GLU A 165 -3.52 5.59 -14.61
CA GLU A 165 -4.90 6.06 -14.67
C GLU A 165 -5.07 7.20 -15.68
N ASP A 166 -4.15 8.17 -15.71
CA ASP A 166 -4.14 9.29 -16.66
C ASP A 166 -3.99 8.82 -18.12
N LEU A 167 -3.31 7.69 -18.35
CA LEU A 167 -3.22 7.05 -19.67
C LEU A 167 -4.50 6.30 -20.07
N GLY A 168 -5.49 6.20 -19.18
CA GLY A 168 -6.75 5.50 -19.43
C GLY A 168 -6.62 3.99 -19.51
N LEU A 169 -5.56 3.41 -18.91
CA LEU A 169 -5.34 1.96 -18.92
C LEU A 169 -6.16 1.29 -17.83
N LEU A 170 -6.60 0.05 -18.10
CA LEU A 170 -7.32 -0.75 -17.11
C LEU A 170 -6.38 -1.12 -15.96
N LYS A 171 -6.70 -0.60 -14.78
CA LYS A 171 -6.12 -0.97 -13.50
C LYS A 171 -7.07 -1.94 -12.77
N MET A 172 -6.49 -2.98 -12.18
CA MET A 172 -7.16 -3.90 -11.27
C MET A 172 -6.30 -4.01 -10.00
N ASP A 173 -6.93 -3.90 -8.83
CA ASP A 173 -6.22 -4.14 -7.56
C ASP A 173 -6.51 -5.56 -7.07
N PHE A 174 -5.45 -6.37 -6.98
CA PHE A 174 -5.48 -7.70 -6.37
C PHE A 174 -4.82 -7.61 -5.00
N LEU A 175 -5.63 -7.65 -3.95
CA LEU A 175 -5.20 -7.51 -2.56
C LEU A 175 -4.94 -8.89 -1.96
N GLY A 176 -3.80 -9.05 -1.31
CA GLY A 176 -3.50 -10.23 -0.50
C GLY A 176 -3.82 -9.95 0.96
N LEU A 177 -4.93 -10.49 1.47
CA LEU A 177 -5.36 -10.25 2.85
C LEU A 177 -5.05 -11.44 3.76
N LYS A 178 -4.31 -11.15 4.84
CA LYS A 178 -3.94 -12.14 5.85
C LYS A 178 -5.14 -12.70 6.63
N ASN A 179 -6.21 -11.91 6.82
CA ASN A 179 -7.42 -12.37 7.51
C ASN A 179 -8.11 -13.51 6.73
N LEU A 180 -8.14 -13.45 5.39
CA LEU A 180 -8.66 -14.51 4.55
C LEU A 180 -7.81 -15.78 4.68
N THR A 181 -6.49 -15.64 4.77
CA THR A 181 -5.57 -16.78 4.99
C THR A 181 -5.76 -17.39 6.38
N VAL A 182 -5.96 -16.58 7.42
CA VAL A 182 -6.27 -17.07 8.77
C VAL A 182 -7.58 -17.87 8.75
N LEU A 183 -8.57 -17.37 8.03
CA LEU A 183 -9.88 -18.00 7.89
C LEU A 183 -9.81 -19.32 7.09
N GLU A 184 -9.08 -19.36 5.98
CA GLU A 184 -8.81 -20.57 5.18
C GLU A 184 -8.17 -21.65 6.07
N ASN A 185 -7.09 -21.28 6.79
CA ASN A 185 -6.41 -22.19 7.71
C ASN A 185 -7.32 -22.68 8.85
N ALA A 186 -8.15 -21.80 9.42
CA ALA A 186 -9.07 -22.18 10.49
C ALA A 186 -10.09 -23.22 10.00
N ILE A 187 -10.66 -23.03 8.80
CA ILE A 187 -11.59 -23.98 8.19
C ILE A 187 -10.91 -25.32 7.93
N GLU A 188 -9.70 -25.32 7.36
CA GLU A 188 -8.94 -26.56 7.12
C GLU A 188 -8.65 -27.33 8.42
N ILE A 189 -8.26 -26.63 9.48
CA ILE A 189 -7.98 -27.25 10.78
C ILE A 189 -9.26 -27.85 11.37
N ILE A 190 -10.39 -27.16 11.28
CA ILE A 190 -11.68 -27.67 11.79
C ILE A 190 -12.10 -28.92 11.02
N GLU A 191 -11.93 -28.94 9.69
CA GLU A 191 -12.23 -30.11 8.88
C GLU A 191 -11.32 -31.29 9.26
N LYS A 192 -10.01 -31.07 9.39
CA LYS A 192 -9.03 -32.12 9.74
C LYS A 192 -9.19 -32.65 11.18
N THR A 193 -9.58 -31.81 12.13
CA THR A 193 -9.63 -32.18 13.56
C THR A 193 -11.01 -32.63 14.02
N LYS A 194 -12.08 -32.10 13.43
CA LYS A 194 -13.46 -32.39 13.84
C LYS A 194 -14.30 -33.06 12.75
N GLY A 195 -13.78 -33.21 11.53
CA GLY A 195 -14.53 -33.74 10.39
C GLY A 195 -15.68 -32.85 9.93
N VAL A 196 -15.69 -31.58 10.36
CA VAL A 196 -16.76 -30.62 10.04
C VAL A 196 -16.32 -29.74 8.88
N LYS A 197 -17.02 -29.83 7.76
CA LYS A 197 -16.80 -28.95 6.61
C LYS A 197 -17.63 -27.67 6.76
N ILE A 198 -16.95 -26.55 6.97
CA ILE A 198 -17.59 -25.23 7.07
C ILE A 198 -17.70 -24.61 5.68
N LYS A 199 -18.90 -24.12 5.35
CA LYS A 199 -19.13 -23.27 4.18
C LYS A 199 -19.40 -21.84 4.65
N ILE A 200 -18.51 -20.93 4.29
CA ILE A 200 -18.54 -19.58 4.86
C ILE A 200 -19.78 -18.78 4.45
N ASP A 201 -20.23 -18.93 3.21
CA ASP A 201 -21.40 -18.23 2.66
C ASP A 201 -22.73 -18.66 3.30
N GLU A 202 -22.71 -19.78 4.03
CA GLU A 202 -23.88 -20.36 4.69
C GLU A 202 -23.92 -20.02 6.20
N ILE A 203 -22.94 -19.28 6.74
CA ILE A 203 -22.88 -18.94 8.16
C ILE A 203 -24.03 -17.98 8.54
N PRO A 204 -24.79 -18.27 9.62
CA PRO A 204 -25.86 -17.40 10.08
C PRO A 204 -25.31 -16.10 10.68
N LEU A 205 -25.85 -14.97 10.23
CA LEU A 205 -25.41 -13.63 10.67
C LEU A 205 -25.94 -13.21 12.05
N GLN A 206 -26.75 -14.06 12.70
CA GLN A 206 -27.44 -13.77 13.96
C GLN A 206 -27.06 -14.76 15.08
N ASP A 207 -25.85 -15.33 15.01
CA ASP A 207 -25.38 -16.28 16.02
C ASP A 207 -25.13 -15.59 17.39
N LYS A 208 -25.89 -16.03 18.40
CA LYS A 208 -25.86 -15.41 19.74
C LYS A 208 -24.52 -15.57 20.44
N LYS A 209 -23.78 -16.67 20.21
CA LYS A 209 -22.49 -16.90 20.85
C LYS A 209 -21.44 -15.94 20.30
N THR A 210 -21.45 -15.71 18.99
CA THR A 210 -20.59 -14.74 18.31
C THR A 210 -20.82 -13.31 18.84
N PHE A 211 -22.08 -12.89 18.96
CA PHE A 211 -22.39 -11.59 19.58
C PHE A 211 -22.02 -11.50 21.06
N GLY A 212 -22.09 -12.62 21.79
CA GLY A 212 -21.64 -12.70 23.19
C GLY A 212 -20.17 -12.34 23.34
N LEU A 213 -19.31 -12.92 22.48
CA LEU A 213 -17.87 -12.66 22.46
C LEU A 213 -17.57 -11.18 22.19
N PHE A 214 -18.19 -10.56 21.17
CA PHE A 214 -18.00 -9.13 20.91
C PHE A 214 -18.45 -8.23 22.07
N ARG A 215 -19.48 -8.61 22.82
CA ARG A 215 -19.96 -7.85 23.98
C ARG A 215 -18.96 -7.87 25.13
N GLU A 216 -18.19 -8.95 25.25
CA GLU A 216 -17.19 -9.15 26.30
C GLU A 216 -15.86 -8.45 25.96
N GLY A 217 -15.66 -8.04 24.70
CA GLY A 217 -14.48 -7.32 24.26
C GLY A 217 -13.26 -8.22 24.04
N GLU A 218 -13.50 -9.51 23.80
CA GLU A 218 -12.48 -10.52 23.49
C GLU A 218 -12.07 -10.49 22.01
#